data_AF-A0A936LXE8-F1
#
_entry.id   AF-A0A936LXE8-F1
#
_cell.length_a   1.000
_cell.length_b   1.000
_cell.length_c   1.000
_cell.angle_alpha   90.00
_cell.angle_beta   90.00
_cell.angle_gamma   90.00
#
_symmetry.space_group_name_H-M   'P 1'
#
loop_
_entity.id
_entity.type
_entity.pdbx_description
1 polymer ?
#
loop_
_entity_poly.entity_id
_entity_poly.type
_entity_poly.pdbx_seq_one_letter_code
_entity_poly.pdbx_strand_id
1 'polypeptide(L)' 'MVGAGRHSGLRDAGLSPRLRTAVIVFEVTQEANGGYCAECLTLSIFTQGDTCDELREHVREVVQADGELPCRADGEQ' A
#
# COMPACT_ATOMS: atom_id res chain seq x y z
N MET A 1 45.14 26.40 -23.53
CA MET A 1 45.10 24.92 -23.43
C MET A 1 45.48 24.55 -22.00
N VAL A 2 44.50 24.43 -21.10
CA VAL A 2 44.69 23.89 -19.73
C VAL A 2 43.43 23.09 -19.43
N GLY A 3 43.60 21.79 -19.20
CA GLY A 3 42.53 20.87 -18.81
C GLY A 3 42.51 20.67 -17.30
N ALA A 4 41.30 20.50 -16.74
CA ALA A 4 40.96 19.90 -15.45
C ALA A 4 39.43 20.07 -15.32
N GLY A 5 38.61 19.16 -14.84
CA GLY A 5 38.80 17.80 -14.37
C GLY A 5 37.41 17.15 -14.44
N ARG A 6 37.36 15.88 -14.83
CA ARG A 6 36.13 15.10 -14.89
C ARG A 6 35.74 14.81 -13.45
N HIS A 7 34.82 15.59 -12.88
CA HIS A 7 34.22 15.22 -11.60
C HIS A 7 33.29 14.03 -11.85
N SER A 8 33.86 12.84 -11.69
CA SER A 8 33.13 11.60 -11.49
C SER A 8 32.45 11.71 -10.11
N GLY A 9 31.33 12.42 -10.09
CA GLY A 9 30.43 12.48 -8.95
C GLY A 9 29.81 11.11 -8.78
N LEU A 10 30.03 10.55 -7.59
CA LEU A 10 29.66 9.21 -7.18
C LEU A 10 28.21 8.88 -7.53
N ARG A 11 28.05 7.64 -8.00
CA ARG A 11 26.78 6.94 -8.10
C ARG A 11 26.26 6.75 -6.69
N ASP A 12 25.38 7.63 -6.24
CA ASP A 12 24.41 7.25 -5.21
C ASP A 12 23.38 6.33 -5.89
N ALA A 13 23.79 5.09 -6.17
CA ALA A 13 22.87 3.97 -6.33
C ALA A 13 22.50 3.48 -4.92
N GLY A 14 22.23 4.42 -4.01
CA GLY A 14 21.76 4.17 -2.66
C GLY A 14 20.41 3.50 -2.77
N LEU A 15 20.44 2.17 -2.72
CA LEU A 15 19.36 1.26 -2.38
C LEU A 15 18.07 2.01 -2.03
N SER A 16 17.23 2.23 -3.05
CA SER A 16 15.87 2.73 -2.85
C SER A 16 15.25 1.89 -1.72
N PRO A 17 14.67 2.51 -0.67
CA PRO A 17 14.23 1.78 0.51
C PRO A 17 13.31 0.67 0.05
N ARG A 18 13.78 -0.57 0.17
CA ARG A 18 13.03 -1.77 -0.22
C ARG A 18 11.72 -1.68 0.54
N LEU A 19 10.61 -1.60 -0.21
CA LEU A 19 9.26 -1.50 0.33
C LEU A 19 9.15 -2.43 1.54
N ARG A 20 8.84 -1.86 2.71
CA ARG A 20 8.54 -2.67 3.88
C ARG A 20 7.21 -3.35 3.59
N THR A 21 7.22 -4.67 3.44
CA THR A 21 5.99 -5.44 3.40
C THR A 21 5.31 -5.31 4.76
N ALA A 22 4.26 -4.50 4.81
CA ALA A 22 3.36 -4.44 5.95
C ALA A 22 2.30 -5.54 5.78
N VAL A 23 2.10 -6.35 6.82
CA VAL A 23 1.02 -7.34 6.88
C VAL A 23 -0.09 -6.75 7.72
N ILE A 24 -1.30 -6.73 7.18
CA ILE A 24 -2.52 -6.27 7.86
C ILE A 24 -3.47 -7.46 7.93
N VAL A 25 -4.02 -7.73 9.11
CA VAL A 25 -4.91 -8.85 9.36
C VAL A 25 -6.29 -8.31 9.69
N PHE A 26 -7.30 -8.87 9.04
CA PHE A 26 -8.71 -8.53 9.24
C PHE A 26 -9.45 -9.74 9.79
N GLU A 27 -10.29 -9.51 10.79
CA GLU A 27 -11.35 -10.43 11.19
C GLU A 27 -12.55 -10.18 10.29
N VAL A 28 -13.09 -11.24 9.68
CA VAL A 28 -14.25 -11.17 8.80
C VAL A 28 -15.39 -11.95 9.42
N THR A 29 -16.51 -11.26 9.66
CA THR A 29 -17.75 -11.84 10.19
C THR A 29 -18.81 -11.83 9.10
N GLN A 30 -19.46 -12.97 8.88
CA GLN A 30 -20.63 -13.05 8.03
C GLN A 30 -21.89 -12.75 8.85
N GLU A 31 -22.67 -11.79 8.39
CA GLU A 31 -23.92 -11.35 9.00
C GLU A 31 -25.07 -12.29 8.62
N ALA A 32 -26.10 -12.36 9.48
CA ALA A 32 -27.26 -13.24 9.27
C ALA A 32 -28.07 -12.90 8.00
N ASN A 33 -27.91 -11.70 7.45
CA ASN A 33 -28.53 -11.24 6.21
C ASN A 33 -27.73 -11.64 4.95
N GLY A 34 -26.57 -12.29 5.11
CA GLY A 34 -25.69 -12.69 4.01
C GLY A 34 -24.58 -11.67 3.66
N GLY A 35 -24.54 -10.52 4.33
CA GLY A 35 -23.46 -9.54 4.19
C GLY A 35 -22.20 -9.92 4.99
N TYR A 36 -21.13 -9.15 4.79
CA TYR A 36 -19.84 -9.36 5.45
C TYR A 36 -19.30 -8.08 6.07
N CYS A 37 -18.81 -8.18 7.29
CA CYS A 37 -18.12 -7.11 8.01
C CYS A 37 -16.65 -7.49 8.18
N ALA A 38 -15.72 -6.55 7.94
CA ALA A 38 -14.30 -6.71 8.20
C ALA A 38 -13.79 -5.66 9.19
N GLU A 39 -13.13 -6.13 10.25
CA GLU A 39 -12.46 -5.30 11.25
C GLU A 39 -10.96 -5.59 11.23
N CYS A 40 -10.15 -4.55 11.12
CA CYS A 40 -8.70 -4.68 11.19
C CYS A 40 -8.25 -4.86 12.65
N LEU A 41 -7.39 -5.85 12.90
CA LEU A 41 -6.89 -6.13 14.26
C LEU A 41 -5.74 -5.21 14.68
N THR A 42 -5.11 -4.53 13.72
CA THR A 42 -3.88 -3.74 13.95
C THR A 42 -4.13 -2.22 13.83
N LEU A 43 -5.13 -1.82 13.04
CA LEU A 43 -5.45 -0.43 12.72
C LEU A 43 -6.94 -0.19 12.95
N SER A 44 -7.35 1.06 13.12
CA SER A 44 -8.77 1.43 13.26
C SER A 44 -9.46 1.53 11.89
N ILE A 45 -9.37 0.46 11.10
CA ILE A 45 -10.02 0.33 9.79
C ILE A 45 -11.22 -0.62 9.92
N PHE A 46 -12.38 -0.15 9.46
CA PHE A 46 -13.64 -0.91 9.45
C PHE A 46 -14.30 -0.80 8.09
N THR A 47 -14.80 -1.92 7.55
CA THR A 47 -15.54 -1.92 6.29
C THR A 47 -16.56 -3.06 6.23
N GLN A 48 -17.53 -2.93 5.31
CA GLN A 48 -18.61 -3.88 5.09
C GLN A 48 -18.87 -4.02 3.58
N GLY A 49 -19.41 -5.17 3.16
CA GLY A 49 -19.90 -5.39 1.80
C GLY A 49 -21.00 -6.45 1.77
N ASP A 50 -21.82 -6.42 0.74
CA ASP A 50 -22.88 -7.42 0.53
C ASP A 50 -22.30 -8.75 0.01
N THR A 51 -21.09 -8.70 -0.56
CA THR A 51 -20.35 -9.88 -1.02
C THR A 51 -18.90 -9.87 -0.55
N CYS A 52 -18.25 -11.05 -0.56
CA CYS A 52 -16.83 -11.15 -0.19
C CYS A 52 -15.93 -10.38 -1.16
N ASP A 53 -16.28 -10.32 -2.45
CA ASP A 53 -15.52 -9.57 -3.45
C ASP A 53 -15.62 -8.05 -3.23
N GLU A 54 -16.83 -7.54 -2.97
CA GLU A 54 -17.04 -6.13 -2.63
C GLU A 54 -16.28 -5.74 -1.35
N LEU A 55 -16.34 -6.58 -0.32
CA LEU A 55 -15.59 -6.35 0.92
C LEU A 55 -14.08 -6.21 0.66
N ARG A 56 -13.51 -7.03 -0.23
CA ARG A 56 -12.08 -6.99 -0.57
C ARG A 56 -11.68 -5.69 -1.28
N GLU A 57 -12.52 -5.21 -2.20
CA GLU A 57 -12.29 -3.94 -2.87
C GLU A 57 -12.35 -2.78 -1.85
N HIS A 58 -13.37 -2.75 -0.99
CA HIS A 58 -13.47 -1.73 0.06
C HIS A 58 -12.29 -1.78 1.05
N VAL A 59 -11.83 -2.97 1.46
CA VAL A 59 -10.63 -3.12 2.30
C VAL A 59 -9.40 -2.52 1.60
N ARG A 60 -9.21 -2.81 0.32
CA ARG A 60 -8.07 -2.33 -0.46
C ARG A 60 -8.06 -0.81 -0.58
N GLU A 61 -9.22 -0.20 -0.81
CA GLU A 61 -9.37 1.26 -0.91
C GLU A 61 -9.07 1.94 0.43
N VAL A 62 -9.66 1.44 1.53
CA VAL A 62 -9.45 2.06 2.84
C VAL A 62 -8.01 1.89 3.31
N VAL A 63 -7.36 0.74 3.07
CA VAL A 63 -5.93 0.55 3.38
C VAL A 63 -5.03 1.47 2.55
N GLN A 64 -5.37 1.73 1.29
CA GLN A 64 -4.64 2.69 0.45
C GLN A 64 -4.86 4.14 0.87
N ALA A 65 -6.03 4.46 1.43
CA ALA A 65 -6.32 5.80 1.93
C ALA A 65 -5.70 6.06 3.32
N ASP A 66 -5.70 5.05 4.19
CA ASP A 66 -5.17 5.11 5.57
C ASP A 66 -3.64 5.06 5.59
N GLY A 67 -3.05 4.20 4.76
CA GLY A 67 -1.63 4.23 4.52
C GLY A 67 -1.30 5.38 3.58
N GLU A 68 -0.49 6.34 4.01
CA GLU A 68 0.35 7.17 3.13
C GLU A 68 1.38 6.29 2.34
N LEU A 69 0.98 5.13 1.87
CA LEU A 69 1.67 4.35 0.88
C LEU A 69 1.45 5.10 -0.43
N PRO A 70 2.48 5.75 -1.00
CA PRO A 70 2.36 6.18 -2.37
C PRO A 70 2.07 4.91 -3.17
N CYS A 71 0.86 4.80 -3.69
CA CYS A 71 0.57 4.03 -4.88
C CYS A 71 1.57 4.56 -5.91
N ARG A 72 2.74 3.91 -5.97
CA ARG A 72 3.81 4.19 -6.91
C ARG A 72 3.14 4.14 -8.27
N ALA A 73 2.79 5.31 -8.78
CA ALA A 73 2.38 5.51 -10.14
C ALA A 73 3.65 5.29 -10.97
N ASP A 74 4.05 4.02 -11.11
CA ASP A 74 4.91 3.57 -12.20
C ASP A 74 4.07 3.63 -13.49
N GLY A 75 3.63 4.83 -13.84
CA GLY A 75 3.18 5.18 -15.18
C GLY A 75 4.37 5.80 -15.89
N GLU A 76 5.25 4.96 -16.44
CA GLU A 76 6.07 5.38 -17.57
C GLU A 76 5.15 5.64 -18.76
N GLN A 77 5.03 6.92 -19.15
CA GLN A 77 4.93 7.41 -20.54
C GLN A 77 5.03 8.93 -20.59
#